data_AF-A0AAV0WLD4-F1
#
_entry.id   AF-A0AAV0WLD4-F1
#
_cell.length_a   1.000
_cell.length_b   1.000
_cell.length_c   1.000
_cell.angle_alpha   90.00
_cell.angle_beta   90.00
_cell.angle_gamma   90.00
#
_symmetry.space_group_name_H-M   'P 1'
#
loop_
_entity.id
_entity.type
_entity.pdbx_description
1 polymer ?
#
loop_
_entity_poly.entity_id
_entity_poly.type
_entity_poly.pdbx_seq_one_letter_code
_entity_poly.pdbx_strand_id
1 'polypeptide(L)'
;MLVPNLFKTLKYSNVIRLRKYLSTIIDRNQDEVQFKINCNSNHSEKFNCCIKNGLTSNAVLSNEWIFKMNIDNLNNGLKLLKRWNPKKMDDLFVLLQMPMTKLVYLTKKTHLESTIVPHGNRVYYFASTFEKNPQEVCYHLMHYKFLFTRNFTTLHHIYQILIENNVDKNDIWKDTWIFMYSIDQIKHRISLTKTANLTIKPWMLRCKTEVYERTVEIKQENRVVLNKDSTAQYLAKRLKVPEKTIRYISSKYPTTLRVSPTKLKEILDFLLKEGYRPSHILSTPRVFTHSISTLQERLTELRDLGGEPTLTALCKNKTTYQELVNKLILKNTKGYI
;
A
#
# COMPACT_ATOMS: atom_id res chain seq x y z
N MET A 1 -11.83 -28.91 2.66
CA MET A 1 -12.76 -27.82 2.33
C MET A 1 -12.03 -26.50 2.50
N LEU A 2 -11.53 -25.92 1.41
CA LEU A 2 -10.71 -24.71 1.41
C LEU A 2 -11.27 -23.75 0.35
N VAL A 3 -11.74 -22.59 0.78
CA VAL A 3 -12.17 -21.48 -0.09
C VAL A 3 -10.91 -20.73 -0.55
N PRO A 4 -10.64 -20.58 -1.86
CA PRO A 4 -9.50 -19.81 -2.34
C PRO A 4 -9.74 -18.30 -2.24
N ASN A 5 -8.75 -17.61 -1.69
CA ASN A 5 -8.62 -16.15 -1.67
C ASN A 5 -8.58 -15.55 -3.09
N LEU A 6 -9.64 -14.82 -3.46
CA LEU A 6 -9.69 -13.92 -4.61
C LEU A 6 -9.10 -12.55 -4.24
N PHE A 7 -7.77 -12.45 -4.26
CA PHE A 7 -7.07 -11.16 -4.31
C PHE A 7 -6.00 -11.22 -5.38
N LYS A 8 -6.30 -10.71 -6.58
CA LYS A 8 -5.32 -10.11 -7.49
C LYS A 8 -6.01 -9.36 -8.65
N THR A 9 -5.29 -8.34 -9.12
CA THR A 9 -5.49 -7.51 -10.33
C THR A 9 -6.53 -6.38 -10.31
N LEU A 10 -6.27 -5.31 -9.54
CA LEU A 10 -6.86 -3.98 -9.77
C LEU A 10 -5.84 -2.82 -9.78
N LYS A 11 -4.53 -3.12 -9.88
CA LYS A 11 -3.46 -2.11 -9.73
C LYS A 11 -2.74 -1.64 -11.00
N TYR A 12 -3.13 -2.10 -12.19
CA TYR A 12 -2.48 -1.68 -13.45
C TYR A 12 -3.41 -0.95 -14.45
N SER A 13 -4.73 -0.96 -14.24
CA SER A 13 -5.68 -0.30 -15.16
C SER A 13 -5.75 1.23 -14.99
N ASN A 14 -5.52 1.74 -13.77
CA ASN A 14 -5.67 3.17 -13.49
C ASN A 14 -4.51 4.03 -14.01
N VAL A 15 -3.29 3.48 -14.13
CA VAL A 15 -2.13 4.22 -14.67
C VAL A 15 -2.26 4.38 -16.20
N ILE A 16 -2.79 3.37 -16.90
CA ILE A 16 -3.09 3.44 -18.33
C ILE A 16 -4.22 4.45 -18.58
N ARG A 17 -5.24 4.51 -17.70
CA ARG A 17 -6.32 5.51 -17.76
C ARG A 17 -5.83 6.94 -17.56
N LEU A 18 -4.91 7.17 -16.61
CA LEU A 18 -4.29 8.48 -16.38
C LEU A 18 -3.38 8.92 -17.54
N ARG A 19 -2.60 7.99 -18.14
CA ARG A 19 -1.77 8.30 -19.31
C ARG A 19 -2.61 8.64 -20.55
N LYS A 20 -3.74 7.95 -20.75
CA LYS A 20 -4.71 8.25 -21.81
C LYS A 20 -5.48 9.56 -21.54
N TYR A 21 -5.71 9.90 -20.28
CA TYR A 21 -6.32 11.17 -19.85
C TYR A 21 -5.35 12.36 -20.03
N LEU A 22 -4.06 12.18 -19.79
CA LEU A 22 -3.04 13.21 -20.02
C LEU A 22 -2.70 13.38 -21.51
N SER A 23 -2.67 12.30 -22.30
CA SER A 23 -2.50 12.42 -23.75
C SER A 23 -3.69 13.15 -24.39
N THR A 24 -4.92 12.92 -23.90
CA THR A 24 -6.11 13.66 -24.34
C THR A 24 -6.15 15.11 -23.83
N ILE A 25 -5.31 15.51 -22.87
CA ILE A 25 -5.19 16.92 -22.43
C ILE A 25 -4.21 17.69 -23.34
N ILE A 26 -3.18 17.02 -23.85
CA ILE A 26 -2.20 17.65 -24.76
C ILE A 26 -2.82 17.90 -26.15
N ASP A 27 -3.69 17.00 -26.63
CA ASP A 27 -4.47 17.22 -27.86
C ASP A 27 -5.62 18.24 -27.69
N ARG A 28 -6.02 18.53 -26.44
CA ARG A 28 -7.16 19.43 -26.14
C ARG A 28 -6.85 20.92 -26.22
N ASN A 29 -5.59 21.31 -26.47
CA ASN A 29 -5.22 22.71 -26.68
C ASN A 29 -5.47 23.19 -28.12
N GLN A 30 -6.04 22.37 -29.01
CA GLN A 30 -6.42 22.78 -30.38
C GLN A 30 -7.93 22.70 -30.67
N ASP A 31 -8.76 22.14 -29.79
CA ASP A 31 -10.20 21.99 -30.00
C ASP A 31 -11.01 22.86 -29.03
N GLU A 32 -10.83 24.17 -29.14
CA GLU A 32 -11.72 25.18 -28.55
C GLU A 32 -13.08 25.27 -29.28
N VAL A 33 -13.47 24.26 -30.04
CA VAL A 33 -14.62 24.33 -30.96
C VAL A 33 -15.55 23.11 -30.78
N GLN A 34 -16.76 23.42 -30.31
CA GLN A 34 -17.98 22.59 -30.35
C GLN A 34 -18.06 21.38 -29.42
N PHE A 35 -18.26 21.66 -28.12
CA PHE A 35 -19.20 20.86 -27.35
C PHE A 35 -20.62 21.17 -27.88
N LYS A 36 -21.03 20.50 -28.98
CA LYS A 36 -22.43 20.47 -29.42
C LYS A 36 -23.21 19.77 -28.33
N ILE A 37 -23.74 20.55 -27.39
CA ILE A 37 -24.73 20.10 -26.44
C ILE A 37 -25.95 19.70 -27.28
N ASN A 38 -26.12 18.41 -27.48
CA ASN A 38 -27.41 17.85 -27.86
C ASN A 38 -28.31 18.06 -26.62
N CYS A 39 -28.92 19.25 -26.53
CA CYS A 39 -29.62 19.76 -25.35
C CYS A 39 -30.89 18.94 -25.09
N ASN A 40 -30.77 17.86 -24.34
CA ASN A 40 -31.84 17.48 -23.44
C ASN A 40 -32.03 18.64 -22.45
N SER A 41 -33.21 19.25 -22.40
CA SER A 41 -33.55 20.37 -21.52
C SER A 41 -33.09 20.14 -20.06
N ASN A 42 -33.17 18.89 -19.62
CA ASN A 42 -32.75 18.40 -18.31
C ASN A 42 -31.23 18.56 -18.02
N HIS A 43 -30.35 18.45 -19.02
CA HIS A 43 -28.90 18.62 -18.79
C HIS A 43 -28.53 20.09 -18.59
N SER A 44 -29.12 20.98 -19.40
CA SER A 44 -28.94 22.43 -19.24
C SER A 44 -29.47 22.91 -17.89
N GLU A 45 -30.64 22.40 -17.47
CA GLU A 45 -31.21 22.69 -16.16
C GLU A 45 -30.29 22.27 -15.00
N LYS A 46 -29.73 21.04 -15.03
CA LYS A 46 -28.78 20.58 -14.01
C LYS A 46 -27.50 21.40 -13.99
N PHE A 47 -26.96 21.74 -15.16
CA PHE A 47 -25.78 22.59 -15.26
C PHE A 47 -26.03 23.95 -14.62
N ASN A 48 -27.11 24.63 -15.01
CA ASN A 48 -27.49 25.93 -14.46
C ASN A 48 -27.77 25.86 -12.95
N CYS A 49 -28.37 24.77 -12.46
CA CYS A 49 -28.56 24.51 -11.04
C CYS A 49 -27.23 24.43 -10.27
N CYS A 50 -26.22 23.74 -10.82
CA CYS A 50 -24.89 23.67 -10.23
C CYS A 50 -24.19 25.04 -10.18
N ILE A 51 -24.18 25.78 -11.31
CA ILE A 51 -23.56 27.11 -11.38
C ILE A 51 -24.23 28.09 -10.39
N LYS A 52 -25.56 28.11 -10.34
CA LYS A 52 -26.33 28.92 -9.38
C LYS A 52 -25.99 28.59 -7.92
N ASN A 53 -25.58 27.36 -7.65
CA ASN A 53 -25.16 26.93 -6.31
C ASN A 53 -23.66 27.11 -6.03
N GLY A 54 -22.91 27.72 -6.94
CA GLY A 54 -21.53 28.13 -6.76
C GLY A 54 -20.49 27.10 -7.21
N LEU A 55 -20.87 26.09 -7.99
CA LEU A 55 -19.91 25.20 -8.65
C LEU A 55 -19.30 25.89 -9.87
N THR A 56 -18.04 25.58 -10.17
CA THR A 56 -17.42 26.04 -11.42
C THR A 56 -17.84 25.19 -12.61
N SER A 57 -17.89 25.79 -13.80
CA SER A 57 -18.22 25.09 -15.05
C SER A 57 -17.31 23.88 -15.28
N ASN A 58 -16.01 24.02 -15.00
CA ASN A 58 -15.06 22.93 -15.15
C ASN A 58 -15.36 21.76 -14.19
N ALA A 59 -15.70 22.04 -12.93
CA ALA A 59 -16.07 21.01 -11.97
C ALA A 59 -17.32 20.23 -12.41
N VAL A 60 -18.32 20.93 -12.97
CA VAL A 60 -19.56 20.29 -13.46
C VAL A 60 -19.31 19.44 -14.71
N LEU A 61 -18.64 20.00 -15.72
CA LEU A 61 -18.41 19.32 -17.01
C LEU A 61 -17.46 18.14 -16.87
N SER A 62 -16.49 18.21 -15.95
CA SER A 62 -15.57 17.09 -15.66
C SER A 62 -16.24 15.93 -14.90
N ASN A 63 -17.50 16.07 -14.46
CA ASN A 63 -18.19 15.11 -13.60
C ASN A 63 -19.54 14.68 -14.19
N GLU A 64 -19.50 13.75 -15.16
CA GLU A 64 -20.69 13.25 -15.87
C GLU A 64 -21.80 12.68 -14.96
N TRP A 65 -21.45 12.20 -13.76
CA TRP A 65 -22.42 11.62 -12.82
C TRP A 65 -23.46 12.66 -12.34
N ILE A 66 -23.14 13.96 -12.36
CA ILE A 66 -24.07 15.04 -12.01
C ILE A 66 -25.30 14.99 -12.92
N PHE A 67 -25.10 14.79 -14.22
CA PHE A 67 -26.18 14.76 -15.19
C PHE A 67 -27.07 13.52 -15.08
N LYS A 68 -26.61 12.48 -14.38
CA LYS A 68 -27.38 11.25 -14.09
C LYS A 68 -28.23 11.36 -12.82
N MET A 69 -27.98 12.37 -11.96
CA MET A 69 -28.77 12.57 -10.75
C MET A 69 -30.17 13.12 -11.06
N ASN A 70 -31.16 12.81 -10.24
CA ASN A 70 -32.44 13.52 -10.26
C ASN A 70 -32.23 15.00 -9.84
N ILE A 71 -32.92 15.94 -10.50
CA ILE A 71 -32.73 17.38 -10.31
C ILE A 71 -33.11 17.86 -8.90
N ASP A 72 -34.16 17.30 -8.29
CA ASP A 72 -34.56 17.63 -6.93
C ASP A 72 -33.51 17.16 -5.92
N ASN A 73 -33.00 15.95 -6.13
CA ASN A 73 -31.90 15.42 -5.31
C ASN A 73 -30.62 16.28 -5.45
N LEU A 74 -30.29 16.72 -6.67
CA LEU A 74 -29.16 17.61 -6.90
C LEU A 74 -29.34 18.94 -6.16
N ASN A 75 -30.48 19.61 -6.35
CA ASN A 75 -30.76 20.91 -5.74
C ASN A 75 -30.80 20.81 -4.20
N ASN A 76 -31.51 19.83 -3.66
CA ASN A 76 -31.59 19.61 -2.21
C ASN A 76 -30.23 19.23 -1.62
N GLY A 77 -29.45 18.40 -2.30
CA GLY A 77 -28.10 18.05 -1.88
C GLY A 77 -27.16 19.26 -1.84
N LEU A 78 -27.22 20.12 -2.85
CA LEU A 78 -26.44 21.36 -2.90
C LEU A 78 -26.81 22.32 -1.75
N LYS A 79 -28.10 22.47 -1.46
CA LYS A 79 -28.57 23.23 -0.28
C LYS A 79 -28.06 22.65 1.03
N LEU A 80 -28.03 21.32 1.17
CA LEU A 80 -27.45 20.67 2.35
C LEU A 80 -25.96 20.95 2.49
N LEU A 81 -25.19 20.80 1.41
CA LEU A 81 -23.75 21.04 1.42
C LEU A 81 -23.39 22.50 1.69
N LYS A 82 -24.19 23.48 1.26
CA LYS A 82 -24.02 24.89 1.66
C LYS A 82 -24.02 25.08 3.19
N ARG A 83 -24.79 24.27 3.92
CA ARG A 83 -24.84 24.31 5.40
C ARG A 83 -23.57 23.77 6.07
N TRP A 84 -22.67 23.13 5.32
CA TRP A 84 -21.36 22.69 5.82
C TRP A 84 -20.32 23.82 5.80
N ASN A 85 -20.74 25.04 5.42
CA ASN A 85 -19.90 26.22 5.29
C ASN A 85 -18.66 25.97 4.40
N PRO A 86 -18.84 25.54 3.14
CA PRO A 86 -17.73 25.34 2.21
C PRO A 86 -16.99 26.65 1.93
N LYS A 87 -15.66 26.60 1.90
CA LYS A 87 -14.80 27.68 1.34
C LYS A 87 -15.04 27.83 -0.16
N LYS A 88 -15.17 26.71 -0.87
CA LYS A 88 -15.58 26.63 -2.29
C LYS A 88 -16.56 25.49 -2.45
N MET A 89 -17.61 25.68 -3.22
CA MET A 89 -18.60 24.61 -3.41
C MET A 89 -17.99 23.38 -4.09
N ASP A 90 -17.02 23.61 -4.97
CA ASP A 90 -16.19 22.59 -5.61
C ASP A 90 -15.44 21.69 -4.61
N ASP A 91 -15.21 22.13 -3.37
CA ASP A 91 -14.50 21.30 -2.38
C ASP A 91 -15.36 20.11 -1.93
N LEU A 92 -16.67 20.28 -1.86
CA LEU A 92 -17.58 19.34 -1.19
C LEU A 92 -18.56 18.64 -2.14
N PHE A 93 -18.74 19.11 -3.37
CA PHE A 93 -19.82 18.63 -4.26
C PHE A 93 -19.76 17.12 -4.54
N VAL A 94 -18.59 16.48 -4.46
CA VAL A 94 -18.47 15.02 -4.65
C VAL A 94 -19.26 14.22 -3.60
N LEU A 95 -19.55 14.81 -2.42
CA LEU A 95 -20.41 14.22 -1.39
C LEU A 95 -21.88 14.06 -1.85
N LEU A 96 -22.31 14.71 -2.93
CA LEU A 96 -23.63 14.52 -3.54
C LEU A 96 -23.84 13.08 -4.06
N GLN A 97 -22.77 12.33 -4.28
CA GLN A 97 -22.83 10.91 -4.65
C GLN A 97 -23.31 10.01 -3.48
N MET A 98 -23.40 10.54 -2.26
CA MET A 98 -23.94 9.81 -1.12
C MET A 98 -25.48 9.75 -1.17
N PRO A 99 -26.12 8.71 -0.61
CA PRO A 99 -27.57 8.68 -0.46
C PRO A 99 -28.10 9.90 0.29
N MET A 100 -29.20 10.50 -0.19
CA MET A 100 -29.76 11.73 0.36
C MET A 100 -30.04 11.63 1.87
N THR A 101 -30.56 10.49 2.33
CA THR A 101 -30.81 10.22 3.77
C THR A 101 -29.53 10.32 4.61
N LYS A 102 -28.40 9.84 4.08
CA LYS A 102 -27.10 9.97 4.73
C LYS A 102 -26.60 11.41 4.69
N LEU A 103 -26.78 12.12 3.58
CA LEU A 103 -26.35 13.52 3.47
C LEU A 103 -27.11 14.42 4.46
N VAL A 104 -28.42 14.22 4.64
CA VAL A 104 -29.23 14.92 5.66
C VAL A 104 -28.70 14.65 7.06
N TYR A 105 -28.48 13.38 7.41
CA TYR A 105 -27.94 12.98 8.71
C TYR A 105 -26.56 13.62 8.97
N LEU A 106 -25.65 13.52 8.01
CA LEU A 106 -24.30 14.06 8.13
C LEU A 106 -24.27 15.59 8.17
N THR A 107 -25.21 16.26 7.52
CA THR A 107 -25.37 17.72 7.60
C THR A 107 -25.75 18.15 9.01
N LYS A 108 -26.73 17.48 9.62
CA LYS A 108 -27.10 17.74 11.03
C LYS A 108 -25.91 17.52 11.96
N LYS A 109 -25.20 16.40 11.79
CA LYS A 109 -24.02 16.07 12.60
C LYS A 109 -22.90 17.11 12.44
N THR A 110 -22.58 17.49 11.21
CA THR A 110 -21.55 18.50 10.91
C THR A 110 -21.87 19.83 11.56
N HIS A 111 -23.14 20.25 11.52
CA HIS A 111 -23.58 21.47 12.18
C HIS A 111 -23.39 21.40 13.71
N LEU A 112 -23.82 20.30 14.34
CA LEU A 112 -23.66 20.09 15.79
C LEU A 112 -22.19 20.09 16.23
N GLU A 113 -21.30 19.58 15.38
CA GLU A 113 -19.87 19.48 15.69
C GLU A 113 -19.06 20.69 15.23
N SER A 114 -19.68 21.69 14.59
CA SER A 114 -18.98 22.81 13.96
C SER A 114 -18.20 23.68 14.95
N THR A 115 -18.59 23.70 16.23
CA THR A 115 -17.90 24.42 17.30
C THR A 115 -16.68 23.70 17.85
N ILE A 116 -16.63 22.36 17.73
CA ILE A 116 -15.53 21.54 18.25
C ILE A 116 -14.57 21.07 17.16
N VAL A 117 -15.03 21.01 15.91
CA VAL A 117 -14.21 20.60 14.76
C VAL A 117 -13.49 21.83 14.21
N PRO A 118 -12.14 21.84 14.19
CA PRO A 118 -11.39 22.91 13.55
C PRO A 118 -11.82 23.12 12.10
N HIS A 119 -11.91 24.38 11.69
CA HIS A 119 -12.44 24.80 10.38
C HIS A 119 -13.93 24.47 10.15
N GLY A 120 -14.69 24.16 11.20
CA GLY A 120 -16.15 24.03 11.18
C GLY A 120 -16.69 22.72 10.60
N ASN A 121 -15.89 21.95 9.87
CA ASN A 121 -16.28 20.65 9.37
C ASN A 121 -15.10 19.68 9.22
N ARG A 122 -15.41 18.39 9.24
CA ARG A 122 -14.40 17.33 9.23
C ARG A 122 -13.60 17.28 7.93
N VAL A 123 -14.18 17.68 6.79
CA VAL A 123 -13.48 17.71 5.51
C VAL A 123 -12.29 18.66 5.59
N TYR A 124 -12.51 19.88 6.05
CA TYR A 124 -11.42 20.86 6.17
C TYR A 124 -10.45 20.52 7.31
N TYR A 125 -10.93 19.95 8.41
CA TYR A 125 -10.05 19.39 9.44
C TYR A 125 -9.07 18.37 8.86
N PHE A 126 -9.56 17.36 8.14
CA PHE A 126 -8.67 16.35 7.55
C PHE A 126 -7.80 16.91 6.42
N ALA A 127 -8.32 17.85 5.63
CA ALA A 127 -7.56 18.51 4.57
C ALA A 127 -6.35 19.28 5.12
N SER A 128 -6.52 20.05 6.20
CA SER A 128 -5.41 20.75 6.84
C SER A 128 -4.47 19.80 7.57
N THR A 129 -5.02 18.82 8.29
CA THR A 129 -4.26 17.86 9.10
C THR A 129 -3.31 17.00 8.26
N PHE A 130 -3.78 16.51 7.12
CA PHE A 130 -3.05 15.59 6.23
C PHE A 130 -2.54 16.25 4.95
N GLU A 131 -2.67 17.57 4.83
CA GLU A 131 -2.21 18.36 3.68
C GLU A 131 -2.78 17.83 2.35
N LYS A 132 -4.10 17.58 2.37
CA LYS A 132 -4.86 17.00 1.25
C LYS A 132 -5.82 18.00 0.62
N ASN A 133 -6.13 17.78 -0.65
CA ASN A 133 -7.21 18.51 -1.30
C ASN A 133 -8.57 18.11 -0.65
N PRO A 134 -9.48 19.07 -0.35
CA PRO A 134 -10.80 18.77 0.21
C PRO A 134 -11.59 17.70 -0.55
N GLN A 135 -11.53 17.69 -1.89
CA GLN A 135 -12.19 16.66 -2.71
C GLN A 135 -11.60 15.26 -2.46
N GLU A 136 -10.27 15.15 -2.37
CA GLU A 136 -9.58 13.88 -2.02
C GLU A 136 -10.06 13.39 -0.64
N VAL A 137 -10.20 14.32 0.32
CA VAL A 137 -10.72 14.01 1.65
C VAL A 137 -12.18 13.56 1.60
N CYS A 138 -13.04 14.19 0.79
CA CYS A 138 -14.42 13.75 0.63
C CYS A 138 -14.50 12.30 0.15
N TYR A 139 -13.75 11.93 -0.89
CA TYR A 139 -13.68 10.54 -1.35
C TYR A 139 -13.17 9.59 -0.26
N HIS A 140 -12.15 10.02 0.50
CA HIS A 140 -11.59 9.24 1.59
C HIS A 140 -12.61 9.00 2.71
N LEU A 141 -13.35 10.03 3.12
CA LEU A 141 -14.40 9.92 4.12
C LEU A 141 -15.59 9.08 3.64
N MET A 142 -15.95 9.17 2.35
CA MET A 142 -16.98 8.32 1.75
C MET A 142 -16.59 6.84 1.75
N HIS A 143 -15.29 6.55 1.56
CA HIS A 143 -14.75 5.20 1.67
C HIS A 143 -14.74 4.72 3.13
N TYR A 144 -14.23 5.55 4.05
CA TYR A 144 -14.16 5.29 5.49
C TYR A 144 -15.29 5.99 6.26
N LYS A 145 -16.54 5.58 6.00
CA LYS A 145 -17.76 6.26 6.47
C LYS A 145 -17.80 6.55 7.98
N PHE A 146 -17.15 5.71 8.80
CA PHE A 146 -17.09 5.92 10.25
C PHE A 146 -16.37 7.23 10.63
N LEU A 147 -15.48 7.75 9.77
CA LEU A 147 -14.82 9.03 10.01
C LEU A 147 -15.78 10.21 10.03
N PHE A 148 -16.96 10.08 9.42
CA PHE A 148 -18.00 11.10 9.55
C PHE A 148 -18.74 11.02 10.89
N THR A 149 -18.85 9.82 11.48
CA THR A 149 -19.81 9.55 12.56
C THR A 149 -19.16 9.36 13.93
N ARG A 150 -17.95 8.81 13.99
CA ARG A 150 -17.20 8.57 15.23
C ARG A 150 -17.06 9.86 16.04
N ASN A 151 -17.11 9.78 17.37
CA ASN A 151 -16.87 10.93 18.24
C ASN A 151 -15.60 11.70 17.83
N PHE A 152 -15.74 13.00 17.55
CA PHE A 152 -14.65 13.81 17.02
C PHE A 152 -13.50 13.95 18.02
N THR A 153 -13.79 14.21 19.29
CA THR A 153 -12.78 14.34 20.35
C THR A 153 -11.93 13.09 20.48
N THR A 154 -12.54 11.91 20.48
CA THR A 154 -11.81 10.63 20.48
C THR A 154 -10.93 10.47 19.25
N LEU A 155 -11.46 10.80 18.06
CA LEU A 155 -10.72 10.71 16.81
C LEU A 155 -9.50 11.65 16.83
N HIS A 156 -9.71 12.90 17.26
CA HIS A 156 -8.65 13.90 17.36
C HIS A 156 -7.59 13.49 18.39
N HIS A 157 -8.00 12.97 19.55
CA HIS A 157 -7.06 12.48 20.56
C HIS A 157 -6.22 11.30 20.05
N ILE A 158 -6.81 10.37 19.28
CA ILE A 158 -6.04 9.31 18.61
C ILE A 158 -5.01 9.92 17.66
N TYR A 159 -5.41 10.91 16.85
CA TYR A 159 -4.47 11.59 15.95
C TYR A 159 -3.30 12.22 16.73
N GLN A 160 -3.58 12.97 17.81
CA GLN A 160 -2.55 13.60 18.63
C GLN A 160 -1.56 12.59 19.20
N ILE A 161 -2.06 11.49 19.79
CA ILE A 161 -1.21 10.41 20.32
C ILE A 161 -0.29 9.86 19.22
N LEU A 162 -0.80 9.66 18.00
CA LEU A 162 0.02 9.13 16.90
C LEU A 162 1.13 10.12 16.50
N ILE A 163 0.82 11.41 16.40
CA ILE A 163 1.81 12.45 16.05
C ILE A 163 2.86 12.64 17.14
N GLU A 164 2.45 12.72 18.42
CA GLU A 164 3.35 12.79 19.57
C GLU A 164 4.33 11.61 19.62
N ASN A 165 3.93 10.47 19.04
CA ASN A 165 4.75 9.26 18.96
C ASN A 165 5.47 9.10 17.61
N ASN A 166 5.63 10.20 16.86
CA ASN A 166 6.35 10.27 15.58
C ASN A 166 5.83 9.28 14.53
N VAL A 167 4.54 8.97 14.54
CA VAL A 167 3.91 8.17 13.48
C VAL A 167 3.70 9.06 12.25
N ASP A 168 4.21 8.60 11.11
CA ASP A 168 4.14 9.34 9.85
C ASP A 168 2.69 9.62 9.40
N LYS A 169 2.39 10.88 9.03
CA LYS A 169 1.05 11.31 8.60
C LYS A 169 0.54 10.50 7.39
N ASN A 170 1.41 10.18 6.43
CA ASN A 170 1.00 9.42 5.25
C ASN A 170 0.68 7.96 5.61
N ASP A 171 1.39 7.38 6.56
CA ASP A 171 1.06 6.05 7.08
C ASP A 171 -0.28 6.05 7.83
N ILE A 172 -0.57 7.09 8.62
CA ILE A 172 -1.88 7.25 9.28
C ILE A 172 -3.00 7.39 8.24
N TRP A 173 -2.80 8.22 7.21
CA TRP A 173 -3.77 8.41 6.13
C TRP A 173 -4.08 7.08 5.41
N LYS A 174 -3.04 6.31 5.08
CA LYS A 174 -3.18 5.00 4.43
C LYS A 174 -3.85 3.95 5.31
N ASP A 175 -3.64 4.01 6.62
CA ASP A 175 -4.22 3.06 7.59
C ASP A 175 -5.27 3.74 8.48
N THR A 176 -6.27 4.33 7.83
CA THR A 176 -7.35 5.08 8.47
C THR A 176 -8.14 4.27 9.49
N TRP A 177 -8.15 2.94 9.39
CA TRP A 177 -8.78 2.05 10.36
C TRP A 177 -8.21 2.19 11.77
N ILE A 178 -7.01 2.77 11.96
CA ILE A 178 -6.47 3.06 13.28
C ILE A 178 -7.42 3.91 14.12
N PHE A 179 -8.17 4.82 13.48
CA PHE A 179 -9.15 5.65 14.15
C PHE A 179 -10.35 4.86 14.66
N MET A 180 -10.48 3.55 14.41
CA MET A 180 -11.55 2.73 15.00
C MET A 180 -11.21 2.19 16.39
N TYR A 181 -9.93 2.16 16.77
CA TYR A 181 -9.46 1.49 17.99
C TYR A 181 -9.57 2.39 19.22
N SER A 182 -9.53 1.80 20.41
CA SER A 182 -9.57 2.55 21.67
C SER A 182 -8.24 3.23 21.95
N ILE A 183 -8.29 4.35 22.68
CA ILE A 183 -7.09 5.08 23.10
C ILE A 183 -6.19 4.19 23.96
N ASP A 184 -6.76 3.40 24.86
CA ASP A 184 -5.98 2.53 25.76
C ASP A 184 -5.24 1.44 24.99
N GLN A 185 -5.90 0.80 24.00
CA GLN A 185 -5.24 -0.19 23.17
C GLN A 185 -4.08 0.42 22.38
N ILE A 186 -4.29 1.61 21.82
CA ILE A 186 -3.26 2.35 21.07
C ILE A 186 -2.08 2.68 21.98
N LYS A 187 -2.33 3.26 23.17
CA LYS A 187 -1.28 3.60 24.15
C LYS A 187 -0.51 2.35 24.60
N HIS A 188 -1.20 1.26 24.89
CA HIS A 188 -0.58 0.00 25.28
C HIS A 188 0.35 -0.54 24.18
N ARG A 189 -0.12 -0.62 22.93
CA ARG A 189 0.72 -1.06 21.79
C ARG A 189 1.89 -0.13 21.52
N ILE A 190 1.71 1.18 21.66
CA ILE A 190 2.80 2.16 21.55
C ILE A 190 3.87 1.87 22.60
N SER A 191 3.48 1.66 23.85
CA SER A 191 4.41 1.33 24.95
C SER A 191 5.24 0.08 24.62
N LEU A 192 4.58 -1.01 24.23
CA LEU A 192 5.26 -2.24 23.80
C LEU A 192 6.22 -2.01 22.62
N THR A 193 5.83 -1.17 21.66
CA THR A 193 6.63 -0.91 20.46
C THR A 193 7.88 -0.11 20.79
N LYS A 194 7.77 0.85 21.72
CA LYS A 194 8.90 1.62 22.26
C LYS A 194 9.86 0.75 23.04
N THR A 195 9.37 -0.14 23.90
CA THR A 195 10.21 -1.09 24.65
C THR A 195 10.96 -2.03 23.71
N ALA A 196 10.34 -2.45 22.60
CA ALA A 196 11.01 -3.22 21.56
C ALA A 196 11.97 -2.37 20.68
N ASN A 197 12.09 -1.06 20.93
CA ASN A 197 12.85 -0.10 20.15
C ASN A 197 12.48 -0.12 18.65
N LEU A 198 11.21 -0.32 18.31
CA LEU A 198 10.74 -0.40 16.92
C LEU A 198 10.12 0.93 16.46
N THR A 199 10.24 1.23 15.17
CA THR A 199 9.49 2.33 14.57
C THR A 199 8.00 1.99 14.57
N ILE A 200 7.19 2.89 15.12
CA ILE A 200 5.76 2.70 15.27
C ILE A 200 5.07 2.86 13.91
N LYS A 201 4.27 1.87 13.53
CA LYS A 201 3.42 1.91 12.34
C LYS A 201 1.95 1.66 12.73
N PRO A 202 0.97 2.34 12.11
CA PRO A 202 -0.44 2.22 12.50
C PRO A 202 -0.95 0.77 12.53
N TRP A 203 -0.57 -0.05 11.55
CA TRP A 203 -0.99 -1.45 11.48
C TRP A 203 -0.55 -2.26 12.71
N MET A 204 0.60 -1.93 13.33
CA MET A 204 1.12 -2.61 14.52
C MET A 204 0.22 -2.37 15.73
N LEU A 205 -0.43 -1.21 15.79
CA LEU A 205 -1.28 -0.79 16.90
C LEU A 205 -2.66 -1.48 16.87
N ARG A 206 -3.03 -2.02 15.71
CA ARG A 206 -4.34 -2.67 15.49
C ARG A 206 -4.29 -4.16 15.19
N CYS A 207 -3.13 -4.69 14.81
CA CYS A 207 -3.00 -6.09 14.45
C CYS A 207 -3.23 -7.01 15.67
N LYS A 208 -3.53 -8.28 15.38
CA LYS A 208 -3.67 -9.30 16.41
C LYS A 208 -2.34 -9.48 17.17
N THR A 209 -2.43 -9.92 18.42
CA THR A 209 -1.27 -10.06 19.31
C THR A 209 -0.20 -10.98 18.75
N GLU A 210 -0.59 -12.10 18.15
CA GLU A 210 0.34 -13.09 17.60
C GLU A 210 1.11 -12.51 16.40
N VAL A 211 0.44 -11.66 15.59
CA VAL A 211 1.08 -10.97 14.46
C VAL A 211 2.07 -9.91 14.94
N TYR A 212 1.72 -9.20 16.01
CA TYR A 212 2.59 -8.21 16.63
C TYR A 212 3.83 -8.86 17.24
N GLU A 213 3.64 -9.87 18.09
CA GLU A 213 4.71 -10.61 18.77
C GLU A 213 5.67 -11.22 17.76
N ARG A 214 5.14 -11.91 16.74
CA ARG A 214 5.98 -12.46 15.68
C ARG A 214 6.79 -11.40 14.94
N THR A 215 6.23 -10.20 14.76
CA THR A 215 6.98 -9.07 14.16
C THR A 215 8.12 -8.63 15.07
N VAL A 216 7.87 -8.52 16.37
CA VAL A 216 8.89 -8.14 17.36
C VAL A 216 10.01 -9.17 17.38
N GLU A 217 9.68 -10.45 17.46
CA GLU A 217 10.63 -11.57 17.41
C GLU A 217 11.51 -11.48 16.14
N ILE A 218 10.90 -11.43 14.96
CA ILE A 218 11.64 -11.36 13.69
C ILE A 218 12.58 -10.15 13.67
N LYS A 219 12.15 -9.01 14.22
CA LYS A 219 13.00 -7.81 14.26
C LYS A 219 14.16 -7.96 15.25
N GLN A 220 13.94 -8.60 16.39
CA GLN A 220 14.98 -8.90 17.37
C GLN A 220 15.98 -9.93 16.82
N GLU A 221 15.50 -11.05 16.26
CA GLU A 221 16.34 -12.05 15.59
C GLU A 221 17.22 -11.40 14.49
N ASN A 222 16.63 -10.55 13.65
CA ASN A 222 17.36 -9.84 12.61
C ASN A 222 18.41 -8.88 13.18
N ARG A 223 18.14 -8.22 14.30
CA ARG A 223 19.12 -7.37 15.00
C ARG A 223 20.28 -8.18 15.55
N VAL A 224 20.02 -9.36 16.12
CA VAL A 224 21.08 -10.25 16.60
C VAL A 224 22.00 -10.65 15.44
N VAL A 225 21.43 -10.99 14.28
CA VAL A 225 22.22 -11.36 13.10
C VAL A 225 23.04 -10.21 12.54
N LEU A 226 22.44 -9.02 12.42
CA LEU A 226 23.11 -7.85 11.86
C LEU A 226 24.04 -7.15 12.86
N ASN A 227 23.82 -7.32 14.16
CA ASN A 227 24.43 -6.51 15.21
C ASN A 227 24.22 -5.00 14.94
N LYS A 228 25.30 -4.28 14.57
CA LYS A 228 25.26 -2.85 14.18
C LYS A 228 25.40 -2.63 12.67
N ASP A 229 25.55 -3.69 11.90
CA ASP A 229 25.80 -3.61 10.47
C ASP A 229 24.49 -3.46 9.67
N SER A 230 24.58 -2.80 8.52
CA SER A 230 23.57 -2.95 7.47
C SER A 230 23.63 -4.35 6.85
N THR A 231 22.56 -4.78 6.18
CA THR A 231 22.57 -6.05 5.41
C THR A 231 23.73 -6.12 4.42
N ALA A 232 24.07 -5.00 3.77
CA ALA A 232 25.18 -4.95 2.82
C ALA A 232 26.55 -5.16 3.51
N GLN A 233 26.76 -4.52 4.65
CA GLN A 233 27.97 -4.69 5.48
C GLN A 233 28.07 -6.11 6.04
N TYR A 234 26.97 -6.67 6.53
CA TYR A 234 26.90 -8.04 7.01
C TYR A 234 27.35 -9.03 5.93
N LEU A 235 26.80 -8.91 4.70
CA LEU A 235 27.17 -9.77 3.58
C LEU A 235 28.63 -9.57 3.15
N ALA A 236 29.10 -8.33 3.09
CA ALA A 236 30.47 -7.99 2.73
C ALA A 236 31.48 -8.65 3.68
N LYS A 237 31.24 -8.55 5.00
CA LYS A 237 32.06 -9.19 6.03
C LYS A 237 32.02 -10.71 5.93
N ARG A 238 30.83 -11.30 5.80
CA ARG A 238 30.64 -12.76 5.75
C ARG A 238 31.26 -13.41 4.53
N LEU A 239 31.20 -12.72 3.39
CA LEU A 239 31.76 -13.20 2.12
C LEU A 239 33.19 -12.71 1.88
N LYS A 240 33.76 -11.92 2.80
CA LYS A 240 35.10 -11.32 2.71
C LYS A 240 35.31 -10.54 1.40
N VAL A 241 34.33 -9.73 1.02
CA VAL A 241 34.38 -8.87 -0.17
C VAL A 241 34.14 -7.40 0.18
N PRO A 242 34.60 -6.45 -0.65
CA PRO A 242 34.31 -5.04 -0.44
C PRO A 242 32.81 -4.73 -0.45
N GLU A 243 32.36 -3.82 0.42
CA GLU A 243 30.94 -3.42 0.49
C GLU A 243 30.42 -2.87 -0.85
N LYS A 244 31.28 -2.17 -1.61
CA LYS A 244 30.94 -1.68 -2.96
C LYS A 244 30.47 -2.81 -3.90
N THR A 245 31.03 -4.00 -3.76
CA THR A 245 30.66 -5.18 -4.56
C THR A 245 29.24 -5.63 -4.22
N ILE A 246 28.89 -5.67 -2.93
CA ILE A 246 27.54 -6.02 -2.48
C ILE A 246 26.52 -4.96 -2.89
N ARG A 247 26.90 -3.67 -2.85
CA ARG A 247 26.04 -2.57 -3.31
C ARG A 247 25.76 -2.65 -4.81
N TYR A 248 26.77 -2.97 -5.62
CA TYR A 248 26.60 -3.20 -7.06
C TYR A 248 25.68 -4.39 -7.35
N ILE A 249 25.82 -5.50 -6.61
CA ILE A 249 24.91 -6.65 -6.76
C ILE A 249 23.50 -6.29 -6.31
N SER A 250 23.35 -5.51 -5.22
CA SER A 250 22.06 -5.00 -4.73
C SER A 250 21.35 -4.15 -5.78
N SER A 251 22.06 -3.28 -6.49
CA SER A 251 21.46 -2.43 -7.52
C SER A 251 21.01 -3.23 -8.74
N LYS A 252 21.74 -4.29 -9.11
CA LYS A 252 21.40 -5.18 -10.23
C LYS A 252 20.30 -6.18 -9.88
N TYR A 253 20.26 -6.66 -8.64
CA TYR A 253 19.32 -7.68 -8.15
C TYR A 253 18.64 -7.24 -6.83
N PRO A 254 17.79 -6.20 -6.86
CA PRO A 254 17.24 -5.59 -5.65
C PRO A 254 16.31 -6.53 -4.87
N THR A 255 15.67 -7.49 -5.54
CA THR A 255 14.77 -8.47 -4.91
C THR A 255 15.53 -9.52 -4.10
N THR A 256 16.77 -9.81 -4.49
CA THR A 256 17.61 -10.84 -3.88
C THR A 256 18.05 -10.48 -2.46
N LEU A 257 18.26 -9.19 -2.20
CA LEU A 257 18.80 -8.71 -0.91
C LEU A 257 17.73 -8.06 -0.02
N ARG A 258 16.45 -8.21 -0.39
CA ARG A 258 15.28 -7.90 0.47
C ARG A 258 14.90 -9.04 1.43
N VAL A 259 15.64 -10.14 1.39
CA VAL A 259 15.44 -11.31 2.25
C VAL A 259 15.83 -10.94 3.69
N SER A 260 15.17 -11.56 4.69
CA SER A 260 15.48 -11.27 6.09
C SER A 260 16.94 -11.63 6.42
N PRO A 261 17.62 -10.84 7.26
CA PRO A 261 18.94 -11.18 7.77
C PRO A 261 19.07 -12.59 8.33
N THR A 262 18.06 -13.07 9.08
CA THR A 262 18.03 -14.45 9.59
C THR A 262 18.14 -15.49 8.47
N LYS A 263 17.29 -15.39 7.45
CA LYS A 263 17.33 -16.30 6.31
C LYS A 263 18.62 -16.16 5.50
N LEU A 264 19.17 -14.95 5.36
CA LEU A 264 20.48 -14.74 4.74
C LEU A 264 21.58 -15.47 5.50
N LYS A 265 21.59 -15.38 6.84
CA LYS A 265 22.55 -16.08 7.69
C LYS A 265 22.46 -17.58 7.48
N GLU A 266 21.26 -18.15 7.58
CA GLU A 266 21.05 -19.58 7.46
C GLU A 266 21.46 -20.11 6.06
N ILE A 267 21.12 -19.39 4.98
CA ILE A 267 21.55 -19.74 3.62
C ILE A 267 23.08 -19.66 3.51
N LEU A 268 23.71 -18.59 4.01
CA LEU A 268 25.16 -18.45 3.95
C LEU A 268 25.89 -19.54 4.76
N ASP A 269 25.41 -19.85 5.97
CA ASP A 269 25.98 -20.92 6.80
C ASP A 269 25.94 -22.25 6.06
N PHE A 270 24.79 -22.58 5.46
CA PHE A 270 24.64 -23.77 4.64
C PHE A 270 25.61 -23.78 3.45
N LEU A 271 25.60 -22.74 2.62
CA LEU A 271 26.41 -22.71 1.40
C LEU A 271 27.92 -22.76 1.68
N LEU A 272 28.38 -22.01 2.69
CA LEU A 272 29.80 -22.01 3.06
C LEU A 272 30.21 -23.36 3.66
N LYS A 273 29.34 -24.01 4.45
CA LYS A 273 29.56 -25.36 4.98
C LYS A 273 29.66 -26.41 3.88
N GLU A 274 28.83 -26.30 2.83
CA GLU A 274 28.89 -27.18 1.65
C GLU A 274 30.05 -26.86 0.70
N GLY A 275 30.92 -25.90 1.03
CA GLY A 275 32.15 -25.60 0.30
C GLY A 275 31.98 -24.60 -0.86
N TYR A 276 30.82 -23.95 -1.01
CA TYR A 276 30.66 -22.92 -2.03
C TYR A 276 31.50 -21.68 -1.70
N ARG A 277 32.35 -21.28 -2.64
CA ARG A 277 33.17 -20.08 -2.54
C ARG A 277 32.31 -18.81 -2.64
N PRO A 278 32.73 -17.68 -2.03
CA PRO A 278 32.06 -16.39 -2.19
C PRO A 278 31.80 -15.99 -3.65
N SER A 279 32.74 -16.28 -4.55
CA SER A 279 32.59 -16.02 -5.99
C SER A 279 31.39 -16.76 -6.60
N HIS A 280 31.13 -18.01 -6.21
CA HIS A 280 29.96 -18.78 -6.66
C HIS A 280 28.65 -18.15 -6.16
N ILE A 281 28.63 -17.75 -4.89
CA ILE A 281 27.44 -17.16 -4.26
C ILE A 281 27.10 -15.82 -4.92
N LEU A 282 28.11 -14.97 -5.15
CA LEU A 282 27.93 -13.65 -5.74
C LEU A 282 27.62 -13.70 -7.24
N SER A 283 28.10 -14.72 -7.96
CA SER A 283 27.70 -14.95 -9.37
C SER A 283 26.28 -15.51 -9.49
N THR A 284 25.73 -16.08 -8.41
CA THR A 284 24.36 -16.62 -8.37
C THR A 284 23.51 -15.99 -7.27
N PRO A 285 23.24 -14.66 -7.28
CA PRO A 285 22.52 -13.99 -6.19
C PRO A 285 21.15 -14.62 -5.92
N ARG A 286 20.47 -15.14 -6.95
CA ARG A 286 19.15 -15.78 -6.84
C ARG A 286 19.07 -16.88 -5.76
N VAL A 287 20.19 -17.46 -5.34
CA VAL A 287 20.24 -18.44 -4.24
C VAL A 287 19.53 -17.96 -2.98
N PHE A 288 19.61 -16.66 -2.65
CA PHE A 288 18.96 -16.11 -1.46
C PHE A 288 17.41 -16.10 -1.52
N THR A 289 16.84 -16.25 -2.72
CA THR A 289 15.39 -16.24 -2.90
C THR A 289 14.73 -17.59 -2.59
N HIS A 290 15.49 -18.69 -2.65
CA HIS A 290 15.00 -20.03 -2.37
C HIS A 290 14.87 -20.30 -0.86
N SER A 291 14.08 -21.29 -0.46
CA SER A 291 14.13 -21.80 0.92
C SER A 291 15.33 -22.72 1.10
N ILE A 292 15.81 -22.83 2.34
CA ILE A 292 16.91 -23.74 2.67
C ILE A 292 16.52 -25.18 2.43
N SER A 293 15.28 -25.56 2.77
CA SER A 293 14.75 -26.89 2.49
C SER A 293 14.89 -27.27 1.01
N THR A 294 14.50 -26.37 0.11
CA THR A 294 14.64 -26.61 -1.34
C THR A 294 16.10 -26.69 -1.76
N LEU A 295 16.99 -25.86 -1.20
CA LEU A 295 18.41 -25.93 -1.53
C LEU A 295 19.05 -27.25 -1.05
N GLN A 296 18.69 -27.72 0.14
CA GLN A 296 19.16 -28.98 0.73
C GLN A 296 18.63 -30.18 -0.05
N GLU A 297 17.32 -30.25 -0.30
CA GLU A 297 16.68 -31.32 -1.06
C GLU A 297 17.34 -31.50 -2.44
N ARG A 298 17.51 -30.39 -3.17
CA ARG A 298 18.12 -30.42 -4.50
C ARG A 298 19.59 -30.75 -4.48
N LEU A 299 20.31 -30.34 -3.45
CA LEU A 299 21.73 -30.66 -3.32
C LEU A 299 21.92 -32.16 -3.06
N THR A 300 21.11 -32.76 -2.19
CA THR A 300 21.10 -34.21 -1.94
C THR A 300 20.72 -34.97 -3.21
N GLU A 301 19.61 -34.61 -3.85
CA GLU A 301 19.13 -35.28 -5.07
C GLU A 301 20.17 -35.23 -6.20
N LEU A 302 20.82 -34.09 -6.43
CA LEU A 302 21.86 -34.00 -7.45
C LEU A 302 23.09 -34.84 -7.12
N ARG A 303 23.50 -34.91 -5.84
CA ARG A 303 24.64 -35.73 -5.40
C ARG A 303 24.34 -37.22 -5.57
N ASP A 304 23.15 -37.66 -5.17
CA ASP A 304 22.71 -39.05 -5.27
C ASP A 304 22.65 -39.52 -6.74
N LEU A 305 22.32 -38.60 -7.65
CA LEU A 305 22.32 -38.85 -9.09
C LEU A 305 23.70 -38.68 -9.74
N GLY A 306 24.77 -38.44 -8.98
CA GLY A 306 26.13 -38.23 -9.51
C GLY A 306 26.29 -36.93 -10.31
N GLY A 307 25.36 -35.99 -10.18
CA GLY A 307 25.42 -34.67 -10.78
C GLY A 307 26.23 -33.69 -9.95
N GLU A 308 26.86 -32.70 -10.60
CA GLU A 308 27.55 -31.61 -9.89
C GLU A 308 26.53 -30.58 -9.37
N PRO A 309 26.40 -30.38 -8.04
CA PRO A 309 25.41 -29.49 -7.47
C PRO A 309 25.85 -28.03 -7.58
N THR A 310 25.96 -27.46 -8.78
CA THR A 310 26.30 -26.03 -8.93
C THR A 310 25.17 -25.13 -8.42
N LEU A 311 25.48 -23.94 -7.89
CA LEU A 311 24.44 -23.01 -7.42
C LEU A 311 23.44 -22.64 -8.53
N THR A 312 23.91 -22.54 -9.77
CA THR A 312 23.05 -22.32 -10.94
C THR A 312 22.05 -23.45 -11.14
N ALA A 313 22.47 -24.72 -10.94
CA ALA A 313 21.59 -25.88 -10.99
C ALA A 313 20.56 -25.85 -9.86
N LEU A 314 21.01 -25.63 -8.62
CA LEU A 314 20.13 -25.56 -7.44
C LEU A 314 19.08 -24.43 -7.57
N CYS A 315 19.43 -23.33 -8.23
CA CYS A 315 18.56 -22.16 -8.35
C CYS A 315 17.59 -22.20 -9.54
N LYS A 316 17.56 -23.28 -10.34
CA LYS A 316 16.64 -23.44 -11.48
C LYS A 316 15.17 -23.35 -11.05
N ASN A 317 14.29 -22.95 -11.97
CA ASN A 317 12.85 -23.04 -11.71
C ASN A 317 12.41 -24.52 -11.68
N LYS A 318 11.21 -24.82 -11.17
CA LYS A 318 10.76 -26.21 -10.97
C LYS A 318 10.86 -27.06 -12.25
N THR A 319 10.36 -26.55 -13.38
CA THR A 319 10.35 -27.25 -14.67
C THR A 319 11.76 -27.57 -15.17
N THR A 320 12.62 -26.55 -15.24
CA THR A 320 14.01 -26.71 -15.74
C THR A 320 14.88 -27.52 -14.79
N TYR A 321 14.56 -27.52 -13.49
CA TYR A 321 15.22 -28.39 -12.52
C TYR A 321 14.82 -29.85 -12.74
N GLN A 322 13.54 -30.13 -12.96
CA GLN A 322 13.07 -31.49 -13.25
C GLN A 322 13.67 -32.04 -14.56
N GLU A 323 13.79 -31.21 -15.59
CA GLU A 323 14.46 -31.60 -16.83
C GLU A 323 15.93 -31.99 -16.61
N LEU A 324 16.63 -31.29 -15.71
CA LEU A 324 18.00 -31.62 -15.33
C LEU A 324 18.05 -32.98 -14.62
N VAL A 325 17.17 -33.20 -13.65
CA VAL A 325 17.06 -34.47 -12.90
C VAL A 325 16.77 -35.63 -13.86
N ASN A 326 15.78 -35.48 -14.75
CA ASN A 326 15.42 -36.52 -15.71
C ASN A 326 16.59 -36.87 -16.65
N LYS A 327 17.38 -35.87 -17.08
CA LYS A 327 18.59 -36.09 -17.88
C LYS A 327 19.65 -36.89 -17.13
N LEU A 328 19.83 -36.63 -15.83
CA LEU A 328 20.78 -37.37 -15.00
C LEU A 328 20.31 -38.82 -14.78
N ILE A 329 19.02 -39.03 -14.51
CA ILE A 329 18.43 -40.38 -14.38
C ILE A 329 18.65 -41.20 -15.66
N LEU A 330 18.38 -40.61 -16.84
CA LEU A 330 18.59 -41.26 -18.13
C LEU A 330 20.08 -41.58 -18.41
N LYS A 331 20.99 -40.71 -17.96
CA LYS A 331 22.43 -40.95 -18.09
C LYS A 331 22.88 -42.13 -17.22
N ASN A 332 22.38 -42.20 -15.99
CA ASN A 332 22.75 -43.27 -15.06
C ASN A 332 22.18 -44.62 -15.50
N THR A 333 20.95 -44.66 -16.02
CA THR A 333 20.35 -45.91 -16.54
C THR A 333 21.06 -46.44 -17.79
N LYS A 334 21.62 -45.57 -18.64
CA LYS A 334 22.41 -45.99 -19.82
C LYS A 334 23.82 -46.48 -19.50
N GLY A 335 24.33 -46.27 -18.28
CA GLY A 335 25.65 -46.73 -17.85
C GLY A 335 25.70 -48.16 -17.28
N TYR A 336 24.54 -48.82 -17.13
CA TYR A 336 24.39 -50.19 -16.61
C TYR A 336 23.97 -51.22 -17.67
N ILE A 337 23.98 -50.83 -18.96
CA ILE A 337 23.86 -51.73 -20.13
C ILE A 337 25.21 -51.72 -20.83
#